data_AF-D2R276-F1
#
_entry.id   AF-D2R276-F1
#
_cell.length_a   1.000
_cell.length_b   1.000
_cell.length_c   1.000
_cell.angle_alpha   90.00
_cell.angle_beta   90.00
_cell.angle_gamma   90.00
#
_symmetry.space_group_name_H-M   'P 1'
#
loop_
_entity.id
_entity.type
_entity.pdbx_description
1 polymer ?
#
loop_
_entity_poly.entity_id
_entity_poly.type
_entity_poly.pdbx_seq_one_letter_code
_entity_poly.pdbx_strand_id
1 'polypeptide(L)'
;MANLTAANQELFRRRPDECFASLDQLQDFCRQQRAESADIWHKPQDVRLTHDMTLMIGENPDYSLNDWSFTQLCRMAGVSKETINRLSPKTASKAFEETLPQSDKPLQLLTTGDRVRSVHGVAYTRLWNADLLDAVREVATDFDAPQQSSFGGTGLYCGEQDLFAFLIDPLGWIEIGDEAFAPGFFVWNSEVGRRALGIQSFWFQAVCRNHIVWDAVEVVEFTRKHTANVREGLGEIQKIIASLVAKRDERKDGFVRVLQKAMTESSATTPKPSARC
;
A
#
# COMPACT_ATOMS: atom_id res chain seq x y z
N MET A 1 -9.25 21.97 6.27
CA MET A 1 -8.61 21.47 5.03
C MET A 1 -7.16 21.18 5.35
N ALA A 2 -6.67 20.00 4.95
CA ALA A 2 -5.30 19.56 5.23
C ALA A 2 -4.59 19.21 3.91
N ASN A 3 -3.29 19.46 3.83
CA ASN A 3 -2.49 19.04 2.68
C ASN A 3 -1.86 17.69 2.97
N LEU A 4 -2.12 16.70 2.11
CA LEU A 4 -1.56 15.35 2.29
C LEU A 4 -0.29 15.22 1.46
N THR A 5 0.79 14.80 2.11
CA THR A 5 2.13 14.71 1.51
C THR A 5 2.64 13.27 1.41
N ALA A 6 1.84 12.25 1.74
CA ALA A 6 2.26 10.85 1.72
C ALA A 6 2.72 10.41 0.30
N ALA A 7 1.92 10.70 -0.73
CA ALA A 7 2.29 10.37 -2.11
C ALA A 7 3.51 11.18 -2.61
N ASN A 8 3.67 12.43 -2.16
CA ASN A 8 4.87 13.23 -2.41
C ASN A 8 6.13 12.62 -1.76
N GLN A 9 6.03 12.12 -0.53
CA GLN A 9 7.14 11.44 0.13
C GLN A 9 7.50 10.12 -0.56
N GLU A 10 6.49 9.37 -1.02
CA GLU A 10 6.69 8.16 -1.84
C GLU A 10 7.41 8.50 -3.14
N LEU A 11 6.98 9.53 -3.86
CA LEU A 11 7.59 9.98 -5.11
C LEU A 11 9.12 10.22 -4.99
N PHE A 12 9.59 10.81 -3.89
CA PHE A 12 11.01 11.11 -3.70
C PHE A 12 11.81 9.99 -3.04
N ARG A 13 11.16 9.01 -2.39
CA ARG A 13 11.85 7.86 -1.80
C ARG A 13 11.98 6.67 -2.75
N ARG A 14 11.14 6.60 -3.78
CA ARG A 14 11.05 5.47 -4.70
C ARG A 14 12.07 5.56 -5.82
N ARG A 15 12.69 4.44 -6.11
CA ARG A 15 13.59 4.28 -7.26
C ARG A 15 12.78 3.98 -8.53
N PRO A 16 13.36 4.20 -9.72
CA PRO A 16 12.65 3.95 -10.99
C PRO A 16 12.15 2.50 -11.15
N ASP A 17 12.87 1.51 -10.61
CA ASP A 17 12.48 0.09 -10.60
C ASP A 17 11.30 -0.23 -9.69
N GLU A 18 10.93 0.69 -8.80
CA GLU A 18 9.79 0.55 -7.90
C GLU A 18 8.53 1.27 -8.43
N CYS A 19 8.59 1.91 -9.61
CA CYS A 19 7.52 2.74 -10.17
C CYS A 19 6.80 2.03 -11.32
N PHE A 20 5.47 2.01 -11.30
CA PHE A 20 4.66 1.27 -12.27
C PHE A 20 3.76 2.20 -13.08
N ALA A 21 3.59 1.95 -14.38
CA ALA A 21 2.83 2.84 -15.25
C ALA A 21 1.31 2.68 -15.10
N SER A 22 0.84 1.51 -14.67
CA SER A 22 -0.58 1.22 -14.48
C SER A 22 -0.80 0.23 -13.33
N LEU A 23 -2.05 0.16 -12.85
CA LEU A 23 -2.46 -0.82 -11.84
C LEU A 23 -2.29 -2.26 -12.33
N ASP A 24 -2.49 -2.54 -13.62
CA ASP A 24 -2.28 -3.89 -14.17
C ASP A 24 -0.80 -4.29 -14.11
N GLN A 25 0.13 -3.41 -14.49
CA GLN A 25 1.57 -3.70 -14.38
C GLN A 25 2.00 -3.93 -12.93
N LEU A 26 1.50 -3.10 -12.02
CA LEU A 26 1.75 -3.25 -10.59
C LEU A 26 1.20 -4.59 -10.07
N GLN A 27 0.00 -4.98 -10.51
CA GLN A 27 -0.65 -6.22 -10.11
C GLN A 27 0.10 -7.46 -10.63
N ASP A 28 0.50 -7.45 -11.90
CA ASP A 28 1.27 -8.54 -12.50
C ASP A 28 2.62 -8.72 -11.80
N PHE A 29 3.32 -7.61 -11.50
CA PHE A 29 4.54 -7.65 -10.70
C PHE A 29 4.32 -8.28 -9.32
N CYS A 30 3.28 -7.86 -8.60
CA CYS A 30 2.97 -8.41 -7.27
C CYS A 30 2.62 -9.90 -7.32
N ARG A 31 1.90 -10.34 -8.37
CA ARG A 31 1.56 -11.75 -8.59
C ARG A 31 2.79 -12.59 -8.93
N GLN A 32 3.68 -12.08 -9.78
CA GLN A 32 4.94 -12.74 -10.11
C GLN A 32 5.83 -12.88 -8.86
N GLN A 33 6.01 -11.80 -8.10
CA GLN A 33 6.76 -11.82 -6.84
C GLN A 33 6.23 -12.87 -5.87
N ARG A 34 4.90 -13.00 -5.74
CA ARG A 34 4.28 -14.05 -4.94
C ARG A 34 4.56 -15.44 -5.48
N ALA A 35 4.46 -15.64 -6.80
CA ALA A 35 4.66 -16.94 -7.44
C ALA A 35 6.11 -17.44 -7.35
N GLU A 36 7.08 -16.52 -7.36
CA GLU A 36 8.51 -16.80 -7.23
C GLU A 36 8.98 -16.88 -5.77
N SER A 37 8.09 -16.58 -4.82
CA SER A 37 8.41 -16.61 -3.39
C SER A 37 8.01 -17.92 -2.71
N ALA A 38 8.83 -18.36 -1.75
CA ALA A 38 8.54 -19.51 -0.90
C ALA A 38 8.73 -19.17 0.59
N ASP A 39 7.78 -19.64 1.42
CA ASP A 39 7.89 -19.59 2.87
C ASP A 39 8.65 -20.83 3.38
N ILE A 40 9.74 -20.60 4.10
CA ILE A 40 10.54 -21.62 4.76
C ILE A 40 10.36 -21.48 6.28
N TRP A 41 10.08 -22.60 6.94
CA TRP A 41 9.83 -22.64 8.38
C TRP A 41 10.85 -23.53 9.06
N HIS A 42 11.71 -22.93 9.89
CA HIS A 42 12.75 -23.65 10.63
C HIS A 42 12.86 -23.12 12.04
N LYS A 43 13.30 -23.97 12.97
CA LYS A 43 13.61 -23.52 14.32
C LYS A 43 14.80 -22.55 14.26
N PRO A 44 14.88 -21.53 15.12
CA PRO A 44 15.99 -20.59 15.10
C PRO A 44 17.38 -21.25 15.17
N GLN A 45 17.53 -22.35 15.92
CA GLN A 45 18.79 -23.10 16.04
C GLN A 45 19.26 -23.78 14.73
N ASP A 46 18.36 -23.95 13.77
CA ASP A 46 18.66 -24.49 12.43
C ASP A 46 18.96 -23.39 11.41
N VAL A 47 18.91 -22.12 11.85
CA VAL A 47 19.21 -20.94 11.04
C VAL A 47 20.55 -20.38 11.49
N ARG A 48 21.57 -20.43 10.62
CA ARG A 48 22.94 -20.03 10.96
C ARG A 48 23.45 -19.03 9.94
N LEU A 49 23.95 -17.90 10.43
CA LEU A 49 24.71 -16.97 9.60
C LEU A 49 26.14 -17.51 9.43
N THR A 50 26.56 -17.76 8.20
CA THR A 50 27.90 -18.27 7.89
C THR A 50 28.96 -17.17 8.01
N HIS A 51 30.22 -17.55 7.85
CA HIS A 51 31.34 -16.60 7.83
C HIS A 51 31.32 -15.69 6.60
N ASP A 52 30.63 -16.10 5.53
CA ASP A 52 30.47 -15.34 4.29
C ASP A 52 29.20 -14.46 4.30
N MET A 53 28.55 -14.32 5.47
CA MET A 53 27.31 -13.56 5.68
C MET A 53 26.11 -14.08 4.88
N THR A 54 26.14 -15.36 4.48
CA THR A 54 24.99 -16.10 3.95
C THR A 54 24.22 -16.80 5.08
N LEU A 55 22.95 -17.11 4.85
CA LEU A 55 22.09 -17.79 5.79
C LEU A 55 21.93 -19.26 5.39
N MET A 56 22.50 -20.15 6.19
CA MET A 56 22.24 -21.59 6.11
C MET A 56 20.95 -21.90 6.88
N ILE A 57 20.00 -22.56 6.24
CA ILE A 57 18.69 -22.89 6.81
C ILE A 57 18.47 -24.40 6.69
N GLY A 58 18.69 -25.16 7.78
CA GLY A 58 18.62 -26.62 7.73
C GLY A 58 19.56 -27.21 6.66
N GLU A 59 19.00 -28.03 5.75
CA GLU A 59 19.74 -28.64 4.63
C GLU A 59 19.56 -27.88 3.30
N ASN A 60 18.95 -26.69 3.33
CA ASN A 60 18.75 -25.88 2.12
C ASN A 60 20.07 -25.26 1.65
N PRO A 61 20.16 -24.83 0.37
CA PRO A 61 21.25 -23.98 -0.10
C PRO A 61 21.40 -22.73 0.76
N ASP A 62 22.60 -22.17 0.78
CA ASP A 62 22.89 -20.90 1.43
C ASP A 62 22.10 -19.76 0.75
N TYR A 63 21.46 -18.92 1.55
CA TYR A 63 20.73 -17.76 1.06
C TYR A 63 21.49 -16.46 1.31
N SER A 64 21.45 -15.55 0.35
CA SER A 64 21.82 -14.16 0.55
C SER A 64 20.77 -13.41 1.38
N LEU A 65 21.20 -12.45 2.19
CA LEU A 65 20.33 -11.52 2.90
C LEU A 65 20.34 -10.17 2.16
N ASN A 66 19.18 -9.53 2.03
CA ASN A 66 19.13 -8.10 1.74
C ASN A 66 19.23 -7.29 3.05
N ASP A 67 19.36 -5.97 2.90
CA ASP A 67 19.48 -5.04 4.04
C ASP A 67 18.32 -5.19 5.05
N TRP A 68 17.10 -5.46 4.56
CA TRP A 68 15.90 -5.58 5.37
C TRP A 68 15.83 -6.89 6.16
N SER A 69 16.00 -8.04 5.50
CA SER A 69 16.04 -9.36 6.13
C SER A 69 17.19 -9.48 7.12
N PHE A 70 18.36 -8.89 6.82
CA PHE A 70 19.46 -8.79 7.77
C PHE A 70 19.08 -7.93 9.00
N THR A 71 18.42 -6.79 8.79
CA THR A 71 17.89 -5.97 9.89
C THR A 71 16.90 -6.76 10.76
N GLN A 72 16.05 -7.58 10.15
CA GLN A 72 15.10 -8.42 10.86
C GLN A 72 15.81 -9.53 11.65
N LEU A 73 16.84 -10.16 11.07
CA LEU A 73 17.66 -11.15 11.77
C LEU A 73 18.35 -10.53 13.00
N CYS A 74 18.94 -9.33 12.87
CA CYS A 74 19.49 -8.57 14.01
C CYS A 74 18.44 -8.36 15.12
N ARG A 75 17.21 -7.98 14.75
CA ARG A 75 16.11 -7.80 15.72
C ARG A 75 15.72 -9.11 16.40
N MET A 76 15.70 -10.22 15.68
CA MET A 76 15.40 -11.54 16.27
C MET A 76 16.48 -11.97 17.27
N ALA A 77 17.74 -11.67 16.96
CA ALA A 77 18.88 -11.90 17.84
C ALA A 77 19.04 -10.87 18.97
N GLY A 78 18.21 -9.81 19.02
CA GLY A 78 18.33 -8.77 20.04
C GLY A 78 19.62 -7.93 19.93
N VAL A 79 20.26 -7.90 18.76
CA VAL A 79 21.51 -7.16 18.51
C VAL A 79 21.30 -5.95 17.62
N SER A 80 22.13 -4.92 17.79
CA SER A 80 22.12 -3.75 16.91
C SER A 80 22.79 -4.07 15.58
N LYS A 81 22.10 -3.81 14.46
CA LYS A 81 22.65 -3.91 13.11
C LYS A 81 23.91 -3.07 12.94
N GLU A 82 23.94 -1.87 13.52
CA GLU A 82 25.11 -0.98 13.42
C GLU A 82 26.33 -1.60 14.09
N THR A 83 26.14 -2.25 15.25
CA THR A 83 27.21 -2.98 15.93
C THR A 83 27.69 -4.13 15.08
N ILE A 84 26.78 -4.97 14.57
CA ILE A 84 27.14 -6.13 13.74
C ILE A 84 27.91 -5.71 12.48
N ASN A 85 27.51 -4.61 11.82
CA ASN A 85 28.18 -4.09 10.62
C ASN A 85 29.63 -3.60 10.89
N ARG A 86 30.01 -3.36 12.14
CA ARG A 86 31.38 -2.98 12.53
C ARG A 86 32.26 -4.18 12.88
N LEU A 87 31.67 -5.37 13.00
CA LEU A 87 32.40 -6.60 13.31
C LEU A 87 32.98 -7.23 12.04
N SER A 88 34.02 -8.05 12.21
CA SER A 88 34.44 -8.95 11.13
C SER A 88 33.30 -9.95 10.83
N PRO A 89 33.17 -10.45 9.58
CA PRO A 89 32.14 -11.45 9.24
C PRO A 89 32.16 -12.67 10.17
N LYS A 90 33.36 -13.14 10.54
CA LYS A 90 33.55 -14.23 11.51
C LYS A 90 32.96 -13.89 12.89
N THR A 91 33.22 -12.69 13.40
CA THR A 91 32.71 -12.25 14.70
C THR A 91 31.21 -12.00 14.65
N ALA A 92 30.69 -11.45 13.55
CA ALA A 92 29.25 -11.27 13.33
C ALA A 92 28.51 -12.62 13.32
N SER A 93 29.00 -13.59 12.55
CA SER A 93 28.49 -14.96 12.53
C SER A 93 28.44 -15.56 13.94
N LYS A 94 29.52 -15.42 14.72
CA LYS A 94 29.56 -15.92 16.10
C LYS A 94 28.58 -15.19 17.02
N ALA A 95 28.42 -13.87 16.86
CA ALA A 95 27.44 -13.11 17.61
C ALA A 95 26.02 -13.64 17.38
N PHE A 96 25.64 -13.95 16.14
CA PHE A 96 24.33 -14.56 15.86
C PHE A 96 24.18 -15.96 16.42
N GLU A 97 25.23 -16.79 16.37
CA GLU A 97 25.23 -18.11 16.98
C GLU A 97 24.93 -18.05 18.50
N GLU A 98 25.44 -17.03 19.19
CA GLU A 98 25.27 -16.85 20.63
C GLU A 98 23.98 -16.12 21.03
N THR A 99 23.38 -15.34 20.13
CA THR A 99 22.29 -14.41 20.46
C THR A 99 20.95 -14.75 19.80
N LEU A 100 20.92 -15.57 18.74
CA LEU A 100 19.65 -16.04 18.19
C LEU A 100 18.87 -16.85 19.25
N PRO A 101 17.55 -16.65 19.36
CA PRO A 101 16.77 -17.22 20.44
C PRO A 101 16.64 -18.74 20.25
N GLN A 102 16.90 -19.54 21.27
CA GLN A 102 16.53 -20.96 21.22
C GLN A 102 15.03 -21.10 21.50
N SER A 103 14.28 -21.64 20.54
CA SER A 103 12.82 -21.80 20.67
C SER A 103 12.30 -22.96 19.84
N ASP A 104 11.24 -23.60 20.32
CA ASP A 104 10.46 -24.55 19.52
C ASP A 104 9.53 -23.87 18.52
N LYS A 105 9.31 -22.56 18.66
CA LYS A 105 8.53 -21.78 17.69
C LYS A 105 9.41 -21.48 16.48
N PRO A 106 9.02 -21.89 15.26
CA PRO A 106 9.83 -21.66 14.07
C PRO A 106 9.87 -20.17 13.68
N LEU A 107 10.96 -19.80 13.00
CA LEU A 107 11.02 -18.60 12.20
C LEU A 107 10.33 -18.85 10.87
N GLN A 108 9.64 -17.82 10.37
CA GLN A 108 9.11 -17.75 9.02
C GLN A 108 10.09 -16.93 8.16
N LEU A 109 10.69 -17.57 7.17
CA LEU A 109 11.59 -16.92 6.21
C LEU A 109 10.91 -16.86 4.85
N LEU A 110 10.76 -15.65 4.29
CA LEU A 110 10.39 -15.53 2.88
C LEU A 110 11.63 -15.59 2.03
N THR A 111 11.60 -16.38 0.97
CA THR A 111 12.67 -16.45 -0.01
C THR A 111 12.15 -16.18 -1.41
N THR A 112 13.00 -15.65 -2.29
CA THR A 112 12.83 -15.62 -3.74
C THR A 112 14.18 -15.97 -4.36
N GLY A 113 14.25 -17.05 -5.13
CA GLY A 113 15.52 -17.60 -5.58
C GLY A 113 16.44 -17.94 -4.41
N ASP A 114 17.67 -17.46 -4.44
CA ASP A 114 18.71 -17.64 -3.42
C ASP A 114 18.75 -16.49 -2.40
N ARG A 115 17.68 -15.70 -2.27
CA ARG A 115 17.64 -14.54 -1.39
C ARG A 115 16.51 -14.63 -0.38
N VAL A 116 16.81 -14.37 0.88
CA VAL A 116 15.79 -14.14 1.92
C VAL A 116 15.27 -12.71 1.79
N ARG A 117 13.96 -12.58 1.60
CA ARG A 117 13.24 -11.30 1.55
C ARG A 117 12.82 -10.82 2.94
N SER A 118 12.47 -11.75 3.83
CA SER A 118 12.09 -11.40 5.21
C SER A 118 12.28 -12.51 6.22
N VAL A 119 12.46 -12.13 7.49
CA VAL A 119 12.55 -13.02 8.65
C VAL A 119 11.54 -12.58 9.71
N HIS A 120 10.65 -13.48 10.13
CA HIS A 120 9.64 -13.22 11.14
C HIS A 120 9.51 -14.36 12.15
N GLY A 121 8.92 -14.09 13.31
CA GLY A 121 8.39 -15.15 14.19
C GLY A 121 6.96 -15.53 13.83
N VAL A 122 6.47 -16.62 14.42
CA VAL A 122 5.12 -17.20 14.17
C VAL A 122 3.93 -16.25 14.35
N ALA A 123 4.10 -15.14 15.05
CA ALA A 123 3.03 -14.16 15.27
C ALA A 123 2.75 -13.29 14.02
N TYR A 124 3.70 -13.24 13.08
CA TYR A 124 3.53 -12.51 11.83
C TYR A 124 2.60 -13.30 10.90
N THR A 125 1.64 -12.61 10.30
CA THR A 125 0.81 -13.17 9.25
C THR A 125 1.01 -12.36 7.98
N ARG A 126 1.51 -13.03 6.94
CA ARG A 126 1.77 -12.41 5.65
C ARG A 126 0.45 -12.13 4.94
N LEU A 127 0.31 -10.89 4.48
CA LEU A 127 -0.71 -10.49 3.51
C LEU A 127 0.04 -10.05 2.26
N TRP A 128 -0.25 -10.69 1.13
CA TRP A 128 0.42 -10.40 -0.13
C TRP A 128 -0.03 -9.05 -0.68
N ASN A 129 0.89 -8.31 -1.30
CA ASN A 129 0.56 -7.07 -1.99
C ASN A 129 -0.51 -7.29 -3.07
N ALA A 130 -0.43 -8.41 -3.80
CA ALA A 130 -1.42 -8.80 -4.80
C ALA A 130 -2.83 -8.99 -4.21
N ASP A 131 -2.96 -9.52 -2.98
CA ASP A 131 -4.26 -9.72 -2.32
C ASP A 131 -4.91 -8.36 -1.99
N LEU A 132 -4.12 -7.36 -1.57
CA LEU A 132 -4.62 -5.99 -1.36
C LEU A 132 -5.12 -5.37 -2.65
N LEU A 133 -4.33 -5.45 -3.72
CA LEU A 133 -4.69 -4.86 -5.00
C LEU A 133 -5.91 -5.54 -5.62
N ASP A 134 -6.06 -6.86 -5.51
CA ASP A 134 -7.28 -7.57 -5.94
C ASP A 134 -8.51 -7.05 -5.17
N ALA A 135 -8.41 -6.90 -3.84
CA ALA A 135 -9.50 -6.37 -3.02
C ALA A 135 -9.87 -4.92 -3.37
N VAL A 136 -8.88 -4.07 -3.68
CA VAL A 136 -9.10 -2.68 -4.11
C VAL A 136 -9.78 -2.63 -5.47
N ARG A 137 -9.32 -3.40 -6.46
CA ARG A 137 -9.89 -3.41 -7.81
C ARG A 137 -11.35 -3.87 -7.86
N GLU A 138 -11.76 -4.72 -6.93
CA GLU A 138 -13.15 -5.18 -6.82
C GLU A 138 -14.14 -4.03 -6.57
N VAL A 139 -13.72 -3.00 -5.82
CA VAL A 139 -14.60 -1.90 -5.38
C VAL A 139 -14.24 -0.52 -5.94
N ALA A 140 -13.04 -0.37 -6.51
CA ALA A 140 -12.50 0.90 -6.99
C ALA A 140 -12.46 0.97 -8.53
N THR A 141 -13.53 0.58 -9.22
CA THR A 141 -13.54 0.44 -10.70
C THR A 141 -13.30 1.73 -11.47
N ASP A 142 -13.68 2.88 -10.88
CA ASP A 142 -13.56 4.21 -11.49
C ASP A 142 -12.28 4.96 -11.05
N PHE A 143 -11.41 4.29 -10.28
CA PHE A 143 -10.22 4.89 -9.72
C PHE A 143 -8.97 4.48 -10.52
N ASP A 144 -8.12 5.46 -10.79
CA ASP A 144 -6.84 5.25 -11.46
C ASP A 144 -5.75 6.09 -10.78
N ALA A 145 -4.50 5.84 -11.16
CA ALA A 145 -3.37 6.64 -10.75
C ALA A 145 -3.59 8.13 -11.11
N PRO A 146 -3.09 9.07 -10.29
CA PRO A 146 -3.10 10.48 -10.65
C PRO A 146 -2.23 10.72 -11.89
N GLN A 147 -2.24 11.97 -12.36
CA GLN A 147 -1.33 12.39 -13.40
C GLN A 147 0.14 12.09 -13.03
N GLN A 148 0.93 11.71 -14.04
CA GLN A 148 2.36 11.48 -13.85
C GLN A 148 3.03 12.73 -13.27
N SER A 149 3.90 12.50 -12.30
CA SER A 149 4.68 13.54 -11.67
C SER A 149 5.67 14.17 -12.65
N SER A 150 5.98 15.46 -12.46
CA SER A 150 7.11 16.13 -13.13
C SER A 150 8.46 15.48 -12.81
N PHE A 151 8.53 14.59 -11.82
CA PHE A 151 9.71 13.83 -11.41
C PHE A 151 9.66 12.35 -11.82
N GLY A 152 8.66 11.93 -12.63
CA GLY A 152 8.58 10.60 -13.26
C GLY A 152 7.63 9.60 -12.60
N GLY A 153 7.39 9.69 -11.28
CA GLY A 153 6.52 8.75 -10.57
C GLY A 153 5.03 8.89 -10.91
N THR A 154 4.28 7.80 -10.78
CA THR A 154 2.85 7.69 -11.13
C THR A 154 1.92 7.67 -9.92
N GLY A 155 2.46 7.50 -8.72
CA GLY A 155 1.66 7.21 -7.53
C GLY A 155 1.48 5.71 -7.27
N LEU A 156 1.96 4.86 -8.19
CA LEU A 156 1.93 3.40 -8.07
C LEU A 156 3.33 2.86 -7.81
N TYR A 157 3.56 2.36 -6.60
CA TYR A 157 4.88 1.99 -6.15
C TYR A 157 4.89 0.62 -5.47
N CYS A 158 5.86 -0.23 -5.82
CA CYS A 158 6.15 -1.45 -5.09
C CYS A 158 7.64 -1.78 -5.16
N GLY A 159 8.27 -1.83 -4.00
CA GLY A 159 9.66 -2.24 -3.87
C GLY A 159 9.82 -3.57 -3.16
N GLU A 160 11.08 -3.90 -2.80
CA GLU A 160 11.37 -5.10 -2.02
C GLU A 160 10.68 -5.08 -0.63
N GLN A 161 10.43 -3.89 -0.08
CA GLN A 161 9.98 -3.72 1.30
C GLN A 161 8.47 -3.47 1.44
N ASP A 162 7.83 -2.78 0.51
CA ASP A 162 6.43 -2.38 0.65
C ASP A 162 5.79 -1.91 -0.67
N LEU A 163 4.45 -1.90 -0.70
CA LEU A 163 3.61 -1.39 -1.78
C LEU A 163 2.81 -0.17 -1.33
N PHE A 164 2.79 0.89 -2.15
CA PHE A 164 1.93 2.08 -1.99
C PHE A 164 1.23 2.36 -3.32
N ALA A 165 -0.08 2.58 -3.31
CA ALA A 165 -0.82 3.07 -4.47
C ALA A 165 -1.64 4.30 -4.09
N PHE A 166 -1.52 5.36 -4.88
CA PHE A 166 -2.37 6.55 -4.84
C PHE A 166 -3.34 6.49 -6.01
N LEU A 167 -4.63 6.44 -5.70
CA LEU A 167 -5.70 6.36 -6.67
C LEU A 167 -6.70 7.50 -6.48
N ILE A 168 -7.18 8.05 -7.59
CA ILE A 168 -8.20 9.10 -7.64
C ILE A 168 -9.29 8.72 -8.63
N ASP A 169 -10.50 9.21 -8.41
CA ASP A 169 -11.54 9.20 -9.45
C ASP A 169 -11.55 10.57 -10.15
N PRO A 170 -10.96 10.68 -11.36
CA PRO A 170 -10.86 11.95 -12.07
C PRO A 170 -12.22 12.46 -12.57
N LEU A 171 -13.24 11.61 -12.63
CA LEU A 171 -14.61 11.94 -13.05
C LEU A 171 -15.57 12.03 -11.84
N GLY A 172 -15.04 11.91 -10.63
CA GLY A 172 -15.78 11.79 -9.38
C GLY A 172 -16.21 13.11 -8.74
N TRP A 173 -16.12 14.22 -9.47
CA TRP A 173 -16.37 15.55 -8.91
C TRP A 173 -17.78 15.71 -8.36
N ILE A 174 -17.86 16.27 -7.15
CA ILE A 174 -19.09 16.63 -6.44
C ILE A 174 -18.94 17.99 -5.79
N GLU A 175 -20.06 18.65 -5.54
CA GLU A 175 -20.12 19.89 -4.74
C GLU A 175 -20.17 19.53 -3.24
N ILE A 176 -19.30 20.15 -2.45
CA ILE A 176 -19.32 20.11 -0.98
C ILE A 176 -19.36 21.56 -0.49
N GLY A 177 -20.55 22.07 -0.18
CA GLY A 177 -20.74 23.50 0.02
C GLY A 177 -20.77 24.21 -1.34
N ASP A 178 -19.89 25.19 -1.54
CA ASP A 178 -19.75 25.97 -2.79
C ASP A 178 -18.46 25.59 -3.57
N GLU A 179 -17.83 24.47 -3.21
CA GLU A 179 -16.54 24.04 -3.75
C GLU A 179 -16.63 22.62 -4.32
N ALA A 180 -15.89 22.37 -5.40
CA ALA A 180 -15.86 21.08 -6.07
C ALA A 180 -14.73 20.19 -5.54
N PHE A 181 -15.05 18.94 -5.20
CA PHE A 181 -14.11 17.94 -4.71
C PHE A 181 -14.24 16.62 -5.48
N ALA A 182 -13.11 15.93 -5.66
CA ALA A 182 -13.06 14.56 -6.16
C ALA A 182 -12.60 13.59 -5.06
N PRO A 183 -13.04 12.31 -5.09
CA PRO A 183 -12.60 11.32 -4.13
C PRO A 183 -11.25 10.73 -4.53
N GLY A 184 -10.42 10.44 -3.53
CA GLY A 184 -9.15 9.75 -3.71
C GLY A 184 -8.76 8.98 -2.46
N PHE A 185 -7.78 8.09 -2.60
CA PHE A 185 -7.23 7.37 -1.47
C PHE A 185 -5.79 6.91 -1.72
N PHE A 186 -5.08 6.69 -0.62
CA PHE A 186 -3.83 5.94 -0.59
C PHE A 186 -4.10 4.56 0.00
N VAL A 187 -3.52 3.50 -0.57
CA VAL A 187 -3.48 2.17 0.05
C VAL A 187 -2.04 1.70 0.14
N TRP A 188 -1.73 0.94 1.18
CA TRP A 188 -0.39 0.42 1.36
C TRP A 188 -0.35 -0.91 2.12
N ASN A 189 0.68 -1.70 1.84
CA ASN A 189 0.93 -2.97 2.51
C ASN A 189 2.43 -3.29 2.55
N SER A 190 2.82 -4.22 3.40
CA SER A 190 4.14 -4.84 3.35
C SER A 190 4.07 -6.33 3.69
N GLU A 191 4.21 -7.15 2.66
CA GLU A 191 4.34 -8.61 2.82
C GLU A 191 5.65 -9.05 3.49
N VAL A 192 6.59 -8.14 3.73
CA VAL A 192 7.85 -8.41 4.46
C VAL A 192 7.92 -7.67 5.82
N GLY A 193 6.81 -7.08 6.26
CA GLY A 193 6.65 -6.47 7.58
C GLY A 193 7.41 -5.15 7.80
N ARG A 194 7.65 -4.37 6.75
CA ARG A 194 8.16 -2.99 6.80
C ARG A 194 7.15 -1.99 7.36
N ARG A 195 5.87 -2.19 7.05
CA ARG A 195 4.75 -1.37 7.52
C ARG A 195 3.50 -2.21 7.71
N ALA A 196 2.50 -1.64 8.37
CA ALA A 196 1.17 -2.21 8.49
C ALA A 196 0.43 -2.16 7.13
N LEU A 197 -0.65 -2.95 7.01
CA LEU A 197 -1.69 -2.73 6.01
C LEU A 197 -2.42 -1.43 6.33
N GLY A 198 -2.81 -0.64 5.33
CA GLY A 198 -3.67 0.52 5.57
C GLY A 198 -4.26 1.18 4.34
N ILE A 199 -5.19 2.09 4.61
CA ILE A 199 -5.83 3.00 3.66
C ILE A 199 -5.97 4.38 4.30
N GLN A 200 -5.84 5.43 3.49
CA GLN A 200 -6.26 6.79 3.83
C GLN A 200 -7.11 7.33 2.69
N SER A 201 -8.41 7.49 2.90
CA SER A 201 -9.35 8.06 1.91
C SER A 201 -9.62 9.53 2.21
N PHE A 202 -9.91 10.31 1.17
CA PHE A 202 -10.11 11.74 1.27
C PHE A 202 -10.90 12.29 0.08
N TRP A 203 -11.46 13.48 0.24
CA TRP A 203 -11.94 14.33 -0.85
C TRP A 203 -10.96 15.46 -1.06
N PHE A 204 -10.63 15.81 -2.30
CA PHE A 204 -9.61 16.81 -2.62
C PHE A 204 -10.05 17.77 -3.73
N GLN A 205 -9.48 18.97 -3.77
CA GLN A 205 -9.74 19.94 -4.84
C GLN A 205 -8.68 19.92 -5.93
N ALA A 206 -7.42 19.60 -5.58
CA ALA A 206 -6.35 19.51 -6.56
C ALA A 206 -5.27 18.52 -6.13
N VAL A 207 -4.67 17.87 -7.14
CA VAL A 207 -3.41 17.14 -7.01
C VAL A 207 -2.39 17.85 -7.86
N CYS A 208 -1.24 18.22 -7.28
CA CYS A 208 -0.14 18.81 -8.04
C CYS A 208 0.75 17.72 -8.68
N ARG A 209 1.55 18.08 -9.69
CA ARG A 209 2.53 17.16 -10.31
C ARG A 209 3.71 16.77 -9.41
N ASN A 210 3.73 17.20 -8.16
CA ASN A 210 4.60 16.67 -7.11
C ASN A 210 3.84 15.67 -6.19
N HIS A 211 2.62 15.27 -6.56
CA HIS A 211 1.73 14.38 -5.80
C HIS A 211 1.38 14.85 -4.38
N ILE A 212 1.38 16.17 -4.16
CA ILE A 212 0.72 16.77 -2.99
C ILE A 212 -0.78 16.86 -3.30
N VAL A 213 -1.59 16.38 -2.36
CA VAL A 213 -3.05 16.52 -2.37
C VAL A 213 -3.41 17.78 -1.58
N TRP A 214 -4.06 18.73 -2.23
CA TRP A 214 -4.43 20.01 -1.66
C TRP A 214 -5.86 19.98 -1.15
N ASP A 215 -6.03 20.64 0.00
CA ASP A 215 -7.32 20.92 0.60
C ASP A 215 -8.16 19.67 0.89
N ALA A 216 -7.49 18.61 1.36
CA ALA A 216 -8.17 17.37 1.70
C ALA A 216 -9.19 17.56 2.84
N VAL A 217 -10.38 16.98 2.66
CA VAL A 217 -11.48 16.96 3.62
C VAL A 217 -12.06 15.54 3.78
N GLU A 218 -12.82 15.33 4.85
CA GLU A 218 -13.33 14.04 5.31
C GLU A 218 -12.27 12.92 5.24
N VAL A 219 -11.05 13.22 5.71
CA VAL A 219 -9.94 12.26 5.71
C VAL A 219 -10.24 11.14 6.70
N VAL A 220 -10.25 9.90 6.20
CA VAL A 220 -10.44 8.69 7.01
C VAL A 220 -9.22 7.80 6.84
N GLU A 221 -8.61 7.41 7.94
CA GLU A 221 -7.44 6.53 7.96
C GLU A 221 -7.73 5.25 8.72
N PHE A 222 -7.28 4.13 8.15
CA PHE A 222 -7.33 2.82 8.78
C PHE A 222 -5.99 2.12 8.63
N THR A 223 -5.54 1.48 9.71
CA THR A 223 -4.32 0.65 9.70
C THR A 223 -4.52 -0.66 10.46
N ARG A 224 -3.88 -1.73 10.00
CA ARG A 224 -3.93 -3.07 10.61
C ARG A 224 -2.54 -3.70 10.62
N LYS A 225 -2.09 -4.12 11.81
CA LYS A 225 -0.82 -4.84 11.96
C LYS A 225 -0.90 -6.24 11.32
N HIS A 226 0.24 -6.74 10.88
CA HIS A 226 0.40 -8.09 10.31
C HIS A 226 0.37 -9.18 11.39
N THR A 227 -0.78 -9.32 12.05
CA THR A 227 -1.10 -10.40 13.00
C THR A 227 -2.15 -11.33 12.39
N ALA A 228 -2.58 -12.35 13.14
CA ALA A 228 -3.52 -13.39 12.66
C ALA A 228 -4.78 -12.86 11.93
N ASN A 229 -5.23 -11.66 12.28
CA ASN A 229 -6.41 -11.00 11.72
C ASN A 229 -6.12 -9.93 10.65
N VAL A 230 -4.92 -9.93 10.05
CA VAL A 230 -4.55 -8.95 9.00
C VAL A 230 -5.48 -9.03 7.79
N ARG A 231 -5.96 -10.23 7.44
CA ARG A 231 -6.86 -10.45 6.29
C ARG A 231 -8.21 -9.77 6.45
N GLU A 232 -8.71 -9.62 7.69
CA GLU A 232 -9.94 -8.84 7.97
C GLU A 232 -9.80 -7.39 7.53
N GLY A 233 -8.57 -6.86 7.52
CA GLY A 233 -8.30 -5.49 7.07
C GLY A 233 -8.60 -5.26 5.59
N LEU A 234 -8.60 -6.31 4.75
CA LEU A 234 -9.04 -6.18 3.35
C LEU A 234 -10.52 -5.79 3.27
N GLY A 235 -11.37 -6.44 4.08
CA GLY A 235 -12.80 -6.13 4.12
C GLY A 235 -13.09 -4.73 4.65
N GLU A 236 -12.30 -4.24 5.62
CA GLU A 236 -12.42 -2.86 6.10
C GLU A 236 -11.98 -1.84 5.04
N ILE A 237 -10.89 -2.11 4.31
CA ILE A 237 -10.47 -1.28 3.17
C ILE A 237 -11.56 -1.23 2.10
N GLN A 238 -12.14 -2.37 1.74
CA GLN A 238 -13.23 -2.44 0.77
C GLN A 238 -14.45 -1.62 1.21
N LYS A 239 -14.85 -1.72 2.48
CA LYS A 239 -15.95 -0.91 3.05
C LYS A 239 -15.66 0.59 2.99
N ILE A 240 -14.42 1.01 3.28
CA ILE A 240 -14.03 2.42 3.22
C ILE A 240 -14.13 2.94 1.79
N ILE A 241 -13.62 2.20 0.81
CA ILE A 241 -13.72 2.58 -0.61
C ILE A 241 -15.17 2.57 -1.08
N ALA A 242 -15.95 1.54 -0.75
CA ALA A 242 -17.36 1.45 -1.11
C ALA A 242 -18.18 2.60 -0.50
N SER A 243 -17.88 3.02 0.73
CA SER A 243 -18.50 4.19 1.36
C SER A 243 -18.13 5.49 0.65
N LEU A 244 -16.88 5.63 0.20
CA LEU A 244 -16.42 6.77 -0.60
C LEU A 244 -17.17 6.84 -1.94
N VAL A 245 -17.31 5.71 -2.63
CA VAL A 245 -18.08 5.58 -3.88
C VAL A 245 -19.57 5.88 -3.66
N ALA A 246 -20.19 5.30 -2.63
CA ALA A 246 -21.60 5.54 -2.34
C ALA A 246 -21.88 7.02 -2.07
N LYS A 247 -21.03 7.70 -1.28
CA LYS A 247 -21.14 9.14 -1.04
C LYS A 247 -21.00 9.97 -2.31
N ARG A 248 -20.10 9.58 -3.22
CA ARG A 248 -19.95 10.21 -4.54
C ARG A 248 -21.24 10.11 -5.34
N ASP A 249 -21.80 8.92 -5.42
CA ASP A 249 -22.97 8.63 -6.24
C ASP A 249 -24.24 9.29 -5.66
N GLU A 250 -24.43 9.26 -4.34
CA GLU A 250 -25.53 9.95 -3.65
C GLU A 250 -25.54 11.46 -3.96
N ARG A 251 -24.37 12.10 -3.93
CA ARG A 251 -24.24 13.54 -4.17
C ARG A 251 -24.38 13.90 -5.65
N LYS A 252 -23.88 13.05 -6.56
CA LYS A 252 -24.14 13.17 -8.01
C LYS A 252 -25.64 13.10 -8.32
N ASP A 253 -26.34 12.12 -7.74
CA ASP A 253 -27.79 11.95 -7.94
C ASP A 253 -28.61 13.09 -7.31
N GLY A 254 -28.17 13.64 -6.18
CA GLY A 254 -28.76 14.83 -5.58
C GLY A 254 -28.72 16.02 -6.53
N PHE A 255 -27.55 16.25 -7.16
CA PHE A 255 -27.36 17.32 -8.13
C PHE A 255 -28.24 17.15 -9.39
N VAL A 256 -28.28 15.94 -9.95
CA VAL A 256 -29.14 15.63 -11.12
C VAL A 256 -30.62 15.86 -10.80
N ARG A 257 -31.09 15.46 -9.61
CA ARG A 257 -32.49 15.66 -9.19
C ARG A 257 -32.85 17.15 -9.06
N VAL A 258 -31.94 17.97 -8.54
CA VAL A 258 -32.14 19.43 -8.45
C VAL A 258 -32.22 20.05 -9.85
N LEU A 259 -31.34 19.66 -10.77
CA LEU A 259 -31.37 20.14 -12.16
C LEU A 259 -32.65 19.73 -12.89
N GLN A 260 -33.06 18.47 -12.77
CA GLN A 260 -34.30 17.98 -13.38
C GLN A 260 -35.53 18.74 -12.85
N LYS A 261 -35.59 19.00 -11.53
CA LYS A 261 -36.67 19.79 -10.94
C LYS A 261 -36.68 21.23 -11.48
N ALA A 262 -35.51 21.89 -11.55
CA ALA A 262 -35.39 23.24 -12.10
C ALA A 262 -35.76 23.32 -13.60
N MET A 263 -35.41 22.31 -14.40
CA MET A 263 -35.80 22.20 -15.81
C MET A 263 -37.31 22.00 -15.97
N THR A 264 -37.92 21.19 -15.10
CA THR A 264 -39.36 20.93 -15.13
C THR A 264 -40.16 22.18 -14.72
N GLU A 265 -39.71 22.91 -13.70
CA GLU A 265 -40.35 24.16 -13.23
C GLU A 265 -40.20 25.32 -14.22
N SER A 266 -39.06 25.43 -14.92
CA SER A 266 -38.85 26.45 -15.96
C SER A 266 -39.68 26.19 -17.23
N SER A 267 -39.92 24.92 -17.58
CA SER A 267 -40.79 24.56 -18.71
C SER A 267 -42.29 24.81 -18.48
N ALA A 268 -42.72 24.99 -17.22
CA ALA A 268 -44.11 25.33 -16.88
C ALA A 268 -44.44 26.83 -17.00
N THR A 269 -43.44 27.68 -17.25
CA THR A 269 -43.58 29.14 -17.27
C THR A 269 -43.29 29.72 -18.66
N THR A 270 -44.06 29.31 -19.67
CA THR A 270 -44.12 30.07 -20.94
C THR A 270 -45.48 30.76 -21.05
N PRO A 271 -45.59 32.09 -20.86
CA PRO A 271 -46.83 32.79 -21.13
C PRO A 271 -47.08 32.79 -22.64
N LYS A 272 -48.22 32.23 -23.08
CA LYS A 272 -48.71 32.41 -24.46
C LYS A 272 -48.84 33.93 -24.73
N PRO A 273 -48.25 34.48 -25.80
CA PRO A 273 -48.51 35.87 -26.16
C PRO A 273 -49.98 36.00 -26.57
N SER A 274 -50.72 36.86 -25.86
CA SER A 274 -52.08 37.21 -26.23
C SER A 274 -52.07 38.06 -27.49
N ALA A 275 -52.43 37.47 -28.62
CA ALA A 275 -52.80 38.22 -29.81
C ALA A 275 -54.12 38.97 -29.55
N ARG A 276 -54.06 40.31 -29.57
CA ARG A 276 -55.21 41.18 -29.78
C ARG A 276 -54.85 42.27 -30.79
N CYS A 277 -55.79 42.44 -31.72
CA CYS A 277 -55.90 43.37 -32.84
C CYS A 277 -55.07 43.04 -34.07
#